data_AF-Q8FRC3-F1
#
_entry.id   AF-Q8FRC3-F1
#
_cell.length_a   1.000
_cell.length_b   1.000
_cell.length_c   1.000
_cell.angle_alpha   90.00
_cell.angle_beta   90.00
_cell.angle_gamma   90.00
#
_symmetry.space_group_name_H-M   'P 1'
#
loop_
_entity.id
_entity.type
_entity.pdbx_description
1 polymer ?
#
loop_
_entity_poly.entity_id
_entity_poly.type
_entity_poly.pdbx_seq_one_letter_code
_entity_poly.pdbx_strand_id
1 'polypeptide(L)'
;MDDQLLTMFSHSLFDLESYSPLLDELLFPRQPAAGENAGKAVAVKGSKVPLSTSILDLKIECEVLLARWCSTVSQFADVGQPPGDRAIHVRAAWLQQQLFVIDEMPWGEMCAEEVIASSRLVRDVVVDPREWDDPKPIEIGSCREIVSWARHLGAQVSRSTVQRWIDRGEIPSEIAPDGRVLISLANVLDHARAGLLESGPPRAVS
;
A
#
# COMPACT_ATOMS: atom_id res chain seq x y z
N MET A 1 0.25 15.36 -17.80
CA MET A 1 0.88 15.63 -16.48
C MET A 1 2.37 15.35 -16.58
N ASP A 2 3.19 15.67 -15.58
CA ASP A 2 4.56 15.14 -15.54
C ASP A 2 4.60 13.71 -14.98
N ASP A 3 5.71 12.98 -15.24
CA ASP A 3 5.85 11.56 -14.85
C ASP A 3 5.75 11.34 -13.33
N GLN A 4 6.19 12.34 -12.55
CA GLN A 4 6.13 12.29 -11.09
C GLN A 4 4.69 12.36 -10.61
N LEU A 5 3.92 13.33 -11.11
CA LEU A 5 2.52 13.50 -10.76
C LEU A 5 1.69 12.28 -11.21
N LEU A 6 1.95 11.74 -12.39
CA LEU A 6 1.29 10.53 -12.88
C LEU A 6 1.55 9.32 -11.97
N THR A 7 2.80 9.15 -11.52
CA THR A 7 3.18 8.09 -10.57
C THR A 7 2.47 8.28 -9.22
N MET A 8 2.46 9.51 -8.69
CA MET A 8 1.77 9.82 -7.43
C MET A 8 0.26 9.59 -7.53
N PHE A 9 -0.35 9.96 -8.67
CA PHE A 9 -1.77 9.76 -8.91
C PHE A 9 -2.15 8.28 -8.93
N SER A 10 -1.39 7.47 -9.68
CA SER A 10 -1.53 6.01 -9.74
C SER A 10 -1.44 5.38 -8.35
N HIS A 11 -0.42 5.75 -7.56
CA HIS A 11 -0.28 5.27 -6.18
C HIS A 11 -1.44 5.71 -5.28
N SER A 12 -1.91 6.96 -5.41
CA SER A 12 -3.02 7.47 -4.61
C SER A 12 -4.35 6.77 -4.91
N LEU A 13 -4.61 6.41 -6.17
CA LEU A 13 -5.77 5.60 -6.55
C LEU A 13 -5.67 4.18 -5.96
N PHE A 14 -4.50 3.56 -6.05
CA PHE A 14 -4.26 2.24 -5.43
C PHE A 14 -4.43 2.27 -3.90
N ASP A 15 -3.93 3.32 -3.24
CA ASP A 15 -4.10 3.53 -1.80
C ASP A 15 -5.59 3.68 -1.45
N LEU A 16 -6.36 4.46 -2.21
CA LEU A 16 -7.80 4.61 -1.99
C LEU A 16 -8.56 3.29 -2.18
N GLU A 17 -8.18 2.50 -3.19
CA GLU A 17 -8.72 1.15 -3.40
C GLU A 17 -8.44 0.24 -2.19
N SER A 18 -7.22 0.28 -1.68
CA SER A 18 -6.76 -0.57 -0.58
C SER A 18 -7.29 -0.15 0.79
N TYR A 19 -7.41 1.16 1.05
CA TYR A 19 -7.79 1.69 2.36
C TYR A 19 -9.30 1.86 2.54
N SER A 20 -10.09 1.83 1.46
CA SER A 20 -11.56 1.95 1.55
C SER A 20 -12.18 0.99 2.58
N PRO A 21 -11.83 -0.32 2.64
CA PRO A 21 -12.39 -1.22 3.65
C PRO A 21 -11.98 -0.85 5.09
N LEU A 22 -10.74 -0.40 5.29
CA LEU A 22 -10.25 0.02 6.62
C LEU A 22 -10.97 1.28 7.10
N LEU A 23 -11.26 2.20 6.18
CA LEU A 23 -12.05 3.40 6.48
C LEU A 23 -13.47 3.03 6.94
N ASP A 24 -14.09 2.02 6.31
CA ASP A 24 -15.39 1.48 6.73
C ASP A 24 -15.34 0.83 8.13
N GLU A 25 -14.26 0.12 8.47
CA GLU A 25 -14.07 -0.46 9.81
C GLU A 25 -14.02 0.62 10.89
N LEU A 26 -13.40 1.77 10.61
CA LEU A 26 -13.25 2.87 11.55
C LEU A 26 -14.56 3.64 11.81
N LEU A 27 -15.60 3.47 10.98
CA LEU A 27 -16.91 4.07 11.21
C LEU A 27 -17.55 3.54 12.50
N PHE A 28 -17.23 2.31 12.89
CA PHE A 28 -17.75 1.67 14.09
C PHE A 28 -16.69 1.70 15.20
N PRO A 29 -16.98 2.33 16.36
CA PRO A 29 -16.02 2.34 17.45
C PRO A 29 -15.70 0.91 17.91
N ARG A 30 -14.41 0.56 17.93
CA ARG A 30 -13.95 -0.74 18.45
C ARG A 30 -14.46 -0.90 19.88
N GLN A 31 -15.22 -1.95 20.15
CA GLN A 31 -15.52 -2.33 21.54
C GLN A 31 -14.19 -2.67 22.22
N PRO A 32 -13.85 -2.05 23.36
CA PRO A 32 -12.67 -2.47 24.12
C PRO A 32 -12.82 -3.94 24.51
N ALA A 33 -11.74 -4.71 24.39
CA ALA A 33 -11.71 -6.10 24.74
C ALA A 33 -12.18 -6.29 26.19
N ALA A 34 -12.96 -7.35 26.43
CA ALA A 34 -13.47 -7.68 27.77
C ALA A 34 -12.29 -7.81 28.76
N GLY A 35 -12.13 -6.80 29.62
CA GLY A 35 -11.03 -6.71 30.59
C GLY A 35 -10.65 -5.28 30.96
N GLU A 36 -10.80 -4.31 30.04
CA GLU A 36 -10.46 -2.90 30.33
C GLU A 36 -11.54 -2.16 31.15
N ASN A 37 -12.74 -2.74 31.25
CA ASN A 37 -13.87 -2.20 32.01
C ASN A 37 -14.17 -3.02 33.28
N ALA A 38 -13.15 -3.49 33.99
CA ALA A 38 -13.34 -4.08 35.32
C ALA A 38 -13.96 -3.04 36.27
N GLY A 39 -15.29 -3.07 36.43
CA GLY A 39 -16.04 -2.26 37.40
C GLY A 39 -17.04 -1.23 36.84
N LYS A 40 -17.22 -1.09 35.51
CA LYS A 40 -18.25 -0.19 34.95
C LYS A 40 -19.53 -0.96 34.59
N ALA A 41 -20.67 -0.50 35.11
CA ALA A 41 -21.97 -1.14 34.91
C ALA A 41 -22.34 -1.27 33.43
N VAL A 42 -23.00 -2.39 33.08
CA VAL A 42 -23.49 -2.70 31.74
C VAL A 42 -24.42 -1.59 31.26
N ALA A 43 -24.00 -0.85 30.23
CA ALA A 43 -24.84 0.16 29.59
C ALA A 43 -26.05 -0.51 28.91
N VAL A 44 -27.22 0.06 29.18
CA VAL A 44 -28.56 -0.44 28.85
C VAL A 44 -28.74 -0.67 27.34
N LYS A 45 -29.46 -1.76 27.02
CA LYS A 45 -30.04 -2.10 25.71
C LYS A 45 -30.67 -0.86 25.06
N GLY A 46 -30.11 -0.35 23.95
CA GLY A 46 -30.87 0.53 23.06
C GLY A 46 -30.12 1.58 22.23
N SER A 47 -28.84 1.88 22.48
CA SER A 47 -28.11 2.83 21.62
C SER A 47 -27.01 2.12 20.85
N LYS A 48 -27.14 2.05 19.51
CA LYS A 48 -26.01 1.71 18.65
C LYS A 48 -24.90 2.72 18.94
N VAL A 49 -23.68 2.22 19.14
CA VAL A 49 -22.52 3.06 19.47
C VAL A 49 -22.43 4.20 18.43
N PRO A 50 -22.22 5.47 18.83
CA PRO A 50 -22.21 6.59 17.88
C PRO A 50 -21.13 6.39 16.82
N LEU A 51 -21.48 6.58 15.55
CA LEU A 51 -20.52 6.60 14.46
C LEU A 51 -19.52 7.74 14.65
N SER A 52 -18.28 7.55 14.21
CA SER A 52 -17.32 8.65 14.13
C SER A 52 -17.72 9.60 13.00
N THR A 53 -18.31 10.76 13.33
CA THR A 53 -18.86 11.70 12.35
C THR A 53 -17.79 12.28 11.43
N SER A 54 -16.58 12.57 11.94
CA SER A 54 -15.48 13.08 11.12
C SER A 54 -14.98 12.06 10.09
N ILE A 55 -14.99 10.77 10.43
CA ILE A 55 -14.58 9.70 9.50
C ILE A 55 -15.67 9.48 8.45
N LEU A 56 -16.94 9.57 8.85
CA LEU A 56 -18.07 9.52 7.93
C LEU A 56 -18.04 10.69 6.94
N ASP A 57 -17.78 11.91 7.41
CA ASP A 57 -17.70 13.10 6.56
C ASP A 57 -16.56 12.96 5.53
N LEU A 58 -15.36 12.56 5.99
CA LEU A 58 -14.22 12.29 5.10
C LEU A 58 -14.56 11.24 4.03
N LYS A 59 -15.25 10.16 4.44
CA LYS A 59 -15.67 9.12 3.50
C LYS A 59 -16.63 9.67 2.45
N ILE A 60 -17.65 10.43 2.87
CA ILE A 60 -18.64 11.01 1.95
C ILE A 60 -17.96 11.99 0.98
N GLU A 61 -17.06 12.84 1.47
CA GLU A 61 -16.31 13.78 0.64
C GLU A 61 -15.46 13.04 -0.41
N CYS A 62 -14.77 11.97 -0.02
CA CYS A 62 -14.00 11.14 -0.94
C CYS A 62 -14.90 10.44 -1.98
N GLU A 63 -16.02 9.85 -1.56
CA GLU A 63 -16.99 9.22 -2.47
C GLU A 63 -17.53 10.22 -3.51
N VAL A 64 -17.86 11.44 -3.08
CA VAL A 64 -18.37 12.52 -3.95
C VAL A 64 -17.29 12.97 -4.93
N LEU A 65 -16.05 13.16 -4.46
CA LEU A 65 -14.92 13.52 -5.30
C LEU A 65 -14.70 12.51 -6.42
N LEU A 66 -14.60 11.22 -6.07
CA LEU A 66 -14.40 10.16 -7.07
C LEU A 66 -15.62 10.01 -7.99
N ALA A 67 -16.84 10.23 -7.49
CA ALA A 67 -18.05 10.24 -8.34
C ALA A 67 -17.94 11.29 -9.45
N ARG A 68 -17.54 12.51 -9.06
CA ARG A 68 -17.41 13.63 -9.98
C ARG A 68 -16.36 13.29 -11.04
N TRP A 69 -15.20 12.81 -10.64
CA TRP A 69 -14.16 12.47 -11.60
C TRP A 69 -14.55 11.32 -12.52
N CYS A 70 -15.15 10.23 -12.00
CA CYS A 70 -15.66 9.16 -12.86
C CYS A 70 -16.66 9.68 -13.91
N SER A 71 -17.55 10.58 -13.49
CA SER A 71 -18.54 11.21 -14.38
C SER A 71 -17.87 12.09 -15.43
N THR A 72 -16.88 12.90 -15.04
CA THR A 72 -16.13 13.75 -15.96
C THR A 72 -15.39 12.90 -17.00
N VAL A 73 -14.66 11.87 -16.58
CA VAL A 73 -13.94 10.99 -17.52
C VAL A 73 -14.92 10.37 -18.53
N SER A 74 -16.05 9.83 -18.08
CA SER A 74 -17.05 9.22 -18.96
C SER A 74 -17.72 10.22 -19.92
N GLN A 75 -17.83 11.49 -19.54
CA GLN A 75 -18.39 12.53 -20.41
C GLN A 75 -17.43 12.98 -21.51
N PHE A 76 -16.13 13.03 -21.22
CA PHE A 76 -15.13 13.61 -22.12
C PHE A 76 -14.25 12.58 -22.82
N ALA A 77 -14.35 11.30 -22.46
CA ALA A 77 -13.61 10.22 -23.09
C ALA A 77 -14.50 9.00 -23.42
N ASP A 78 -14.16 8.29 -24.49
CA ASP A 78 -14.85 7.07 -24.92
C ASP A 78 -14.37 5.84 -24.13
N VAL A 79 -14.60 5.86 -22.82
CA VAL A 79 -14.10 4.84 -21.86
C VAL A 79 -15.22 4.01 -21.22
N GLY A 80 -16.42 4.09 -21.77
CA GLY A 80 -17.61 3.43 -21.21
C GLY A 80 -18.23 4.20 -20.03
N GLN A 81 -19.15 3.53 -19.35
CA GLN A 81 -19.93 4.12 -18.26
C GLN A 81 -19.19 4.01 -16.92
N PRO A 82 -19.32 5.01 -16.04
CA PRO A 82 -18.71 4.95 -14.72
C PRO A 82 -19.43 3.89 -13.87
N PRO A 83 -18.78 3.36 -12.82
CA PRO A 83 -19.40 2.39 -11.93
C PRO A 83 -20.65 2.96 -11.25
N GLY A 84 -21.72 2.16 -11.22
CA GLY A 84 -22.93 2.49 -10.46
C GLY A 84 -22.76 2.37 -8.94
N ASP A 85 -21.76 1.59 -8.51
CA ASP A 85 -21.38 1.48 -7.11
C ASP A 85 -20.74 2.79 -6.62
N ARG A 86 -21.04 3.16 -5.37
CA ARG A 86 -20.54 4.37 -4.72
C ARG A 86 -19.27 4.14 -3.93
N ALA A 87 -18.91 2.88 -3.67
CA ALA A 87 -17.76 2.54 -2.88
C ALA A 87 -16.47 3.13 -3.48
N ILE A 88 -15.64 3.70 -2.60
CA ILE A 88 -14.38 4.35 -2.95
C ILE A 88 -13.50 3.40 -3.77
N HIS A 89 -13.33 2.15 -3.32
CA HIS A 89 -12.48 1.19 -4.01
C HIS A 89 -12.91 0.88 -5.44
N VAL A 90 -14.22 0.73 -5.68
CA VAL A 90 -14.73 0.45 -7.03
C VAL A 90 -14.43 1.61 -7.99
N ARG A 91 -14.61 2.85 -7.53
CA ARG A 91 -14.38 4.05 -8.34
C ARG A 91 -12.91 4.35 -8.54
N ALA A 92 -12.08 4.14 -7.50
CA ALA A 92 -10.64 4.27 -7.59
C ALA A 92 -10.06 3.27 -8.60
N ALA A 93 -10.46 1.99 -8.52
CA ALA A 93 -10.06 0.96 -9.48
C ALA A 93 -10.49 1.30 -10.91
N TRP A 94 -11.70 1.85 -11.10
CA TRP A 94 -12.15 2.26 -12.42
C TRP A 94 -11.33 3.44 -12.97
N LEU A 95 -11.06 4.46 -12.16
CA LEU A 95 -10.21 5.58 -12.56
C LEU A 95 -8.78 5.15 -12.86
N GLN A 96 -8.26 4.15 -12.13
CA GLN A 96 -6.94 3.56 -12.38
C GLN A 96 -6.85 2.95 -13.78
N GLN A 97 -7.93 2.34 -14.28
CA GLN A 97 -7.98 1.81 -15.65
C GLN A 97 -7.98 2.94 -16.71
N GLN A 98 -8.39 4.15 -16.34
CA GLN A 98 -8.45 5.32 -17.22
C GLN A 98 -7.25 6.26 -17.05
N LEU A 99 -6.21 5.85 -16.33
CA LEU A 99 -5.09 6.71 -15.93
C LEU A 99 -4.47 7.46 -17.11
N PHE A 100 -4.15 6.77 -18.21
CA PHE A 100 -3.55 7.38 -19.40
C PHE A 100 -4.52 8.28 -20.16
N VAL A 101 -5.81 7.95 -20.15
CA VAL A 101 -6.83 8.81 -20.75
C VAL A 101 -6.92 10.12 -19.98
N ILE A 102 -6.89 10.07 -18.65
CA ILE A 102 -6.90 11.26 -17.79
C ILE A 102 -5.64 12.11 -18.02
N ASP A 103 -4.47 11.47 -18.21
CA ASP A 103 -3.20 12.17 -18.47
C ASP A 103 -3.21 13.04 -19.73
N GLU A 104 -3.95 12.61 -20.76
CA GLU A 104 -4.13 13.35 -22.00
C GLU A 104 -5.15 14.51 -21.90
N MET A 105 -5.91 14.59 -20.80
CA MET A 105 -6.99 15.58 -20.66
C MET A 105 -6.48 16.94 -20.12
N PRO A 106 -7.05 18.07 -20.58
CA PRO A 106 -6.69 19.40 -20.08
C PRO A 106 -6.90 19.60 -18.58
N TRP A 107 -7.77 18.81 -17.97
CA TRP A 107 -8.09 18.82 -16.54
C TRP A 107 -7.43 17.67 -15.76
N GLY A 108 -6.59 16.86 -16.41
CA GLY A 108 -5.97 15.67 -15.82
C GLY A 108 -5.13 15.98 -14.59
N GLU A 109 -4.34 17.05 -14.66
CA GLU A 109 -3.51 17.52 -13.54
C GLU A 109 -4.36 17.87 -12.31
N MET A 110 -5.44 18.64 -12.50
CA MET A 110 -6.37 18.98 -11.42
C MET A 110 -7.04 17.73 -10.82
N CYS A 111 -7.38 16.74 -11.65
CA CYS A 111 -7.91 15.46 -11.18
C CYS A 111 -6.91 14.73 -10.28
N ALA A 112 -5.66 14.61 -10.75
CA ALA A 112 -4.60 13.97 -10.00
C ALA A 112 -4.36 14.65 -8.66
N GLU A 113 -4.22 15.98 -8.64
CA GLU A 113 -3.96 16.74 -7.42
C GLU A 113 -5.04 16.56 -6.35
N GLU A 114 -6.31 16.65 -6.74
CA GLU A 114 -7.42 16.48 -5.80
C GLU A 114 -7.53 15.05 -5.28
N VAL A 115 -7.33 14.04 -6.14
CA VAL A 115 -7.33 12.63 -5.72
C VAL A 115 -6.15 12.33 -4.81
N ILE A 116 -4.96 12.86 -5.09
CA ILE A 116 -3.79 12.74 -4.21
C ILE A 116 -4.06 13.38 -2.85
N ALA A 117 -4.64 14.58 -2.83
CA ALA A 117 -4.99 15.26 -1.59
C ALA A 117 -6.00 14.45 -0.76
N SER A 118 -7.06 13.93 -1.39
CA SER A 118 -8.05 13.08 -0.72
C SER A 118 -7.46 11.77 -0.22
N SER A 119 -6.61 11.12 -1.03
CA SER A 119 -5.88 9.89 -0.67
C SER A 119 -5.01 10.08 0.57
N ARG A 120 -4.30 11.21 0.69
CA ARG A 120 -3.53 11.55 1.88
C ARG A 120 -4.40 11.67 3.13
N LEU A 121 -5.53 12.38 3.05
CA LEU A 121 -6.45 12.50 4.18
C LEU A 121 -7.01 11.15 4.64
N VAL A 122 -7.36 10.27 3.69
CA VAL A 122 -7.78 8.90 4.00
C VAL A 122 -6.64 8.12 4.66
N ARG A 123 -5.43 8.20 4.11
CA ARG A 123 -4.24 7.53 4.64
C ARG A 123 -3.92 7.97 6.06
N ASP A 124 -3.99 9.26 6.35
CA ASP A 124 -3.71 9.82 7.69
C ASP A 124 -4.68 9.33 8.76
N VAL A 125 -5.88 8.89 8.37
CA VAL A 125 -6.90 8.34 9.27
C VAL A 125 -6.78 6.82 9.42
N VAL A 126 -6.47 6.10 8.34
CA VAL A 126 -6.46 4.63 8.32
C VAL A 126 -5.12 4.01 8.72
N VAL A 127 -4.00 4.70 8.49
CA VAL A 127 -2.65 4.22 8.78
C VAL A 127 -2.19 4.83 10.10
N ASP A 128 -1.70 4.00 11.03
CA ASP A 128 -1.07 4.50 12.26
C ASP A 128 0.15 5.36 11.86
N PRO A 129 0.31 6.59 12.38
CA PRO A 129 1.49 7.40 12.10
C PRO A 129 2.83 6.70 12.35
N ARG A 130 2.87 5.65 13.18
CA ARG A 130 4.05 4.80 13.39
C ARG A 130 4.40 3.93 12.17
N GLU A 131 3.44 3.68 11.29
CA GLU A 131 3.59 2.96 10.02
C GLU A 131 3.87 3.89 8.84
N TRP A 132 3.92 5.22 9.04
CA TRP A 132 4.32 6.16 7.99
C TRP A 132 5.78 6.00 7.56
N ASP A 133 6.63 5.54 8.49
CA ASP A 133 8.08 5.49 8.36
C ASP A 133 8.63 4.07 8.18
N ASP A 134 7.76 3.06 8.00
CA ASP A 134 8.21 1.72 7.64
C ASP A 134 8.24 1.62 6.11
N PRO A 135 9.40 1.81 5.48
CA PRO A 135 9.45 1.81 4.04
C PRO A 135 9.02 0.40 3.59
N LYS A 136 8.09 0.32 2.63
CA LYS A 136 7.62 -0.98 2.14
C LYS A 136 8.77 -1.67 1.38
N PRO A 137 9.13 -2.91 1.72
CA PRO A 137 10.22 -3.60 1.07
C PRO A 137 9.95 -3.79 -0.42
N ILE A 138 10.94 -3.49 -1.24
CA ILE A 138 10.88 -3.79 -2.67
C ILE A 138 11.01 -5.32 -2.84
N GLU A 139 10.01 -5.95 -3.46
CA GLU A 139 9.96 -7.41 -3.60
C GLU A 139 10.96 -7.94 -4.64
N ILE A 140 11.18 -7.19 -5.73
CA ILE A 140 12.12 -7.51 -6.81
C ILE A 140 12.91 -6.25 -7.17
N GLY A 141 14.23 -6.36 -7.19
CA GLY A 141 15.10 -5.21 -7.47
C GLY A 141 16.52 -5.63 -7.77
N SER A 142 17.39 -4.63 -7.94
CA SER A 142 18.81 -4.89 -8.12
C SER A 142 19.42 -5.49 -6.86
N CYS A 143 20.54 -6.20 -7.01
CA CYS A 143 21.30 -6.77 -5.89
C CYS A 143 21.63 -5.72 -4.80
N ARG A 144 21.86 -4.45 -5.17
CA ARG A 144 22.11 -3.38 -4.21
C ARG A 144 20.85 -3.03 -3.39
N GLU A 145 19.72 -2.84 -4.05
CA GLU A 145 18.45 -2.50 -3.42
C GLU A 145 18.00 -3.63 -2.48
N ILE A 146 18.06 -4.87 -2.97
CA ILE A 146 17.63 -6.05 -2.23
C ILE A 146 18.52 -6.34 -1.02
N VAL A 147 19.84 -6.15 -1.12
CA VAL A 147 20.73 -6.27 0.05
C VAL A 147 20.47 -5.18 1.08
N SER A 148 20.16 -3.96 0.64
CA SER A 148 19.78 -2.87 1.55
C SER A 148 18.54 -3.24 2.34
N TRP A 149 17.52 -3.77 1.66
CA TRP A 149 16.28 -4.26 2.27
C TRP A 149 16.47 -5.46 3.18
N ALA A 150 17.23 -6.46 2.74
CA ALA A 150 17.51 -7.64 3.55
C ALA A 150 18.20 -7.27 4.87
N ARG A 151 19.12 -6.29 4.85
CA ARG A 151 19.78 -5.77 6.05
C ARG A 151 18.83 -5.00 6.95
N HIS A 152 17.97 -4.17 6.38
CA HIS A 152 16.94 -3.45 7.12
C HIS A 152 16.01 -4.42 7.86
N LEU A 153 15.69 -5.56 7.23
CA LEU A 153 14.90 -6.65 7.81
C LEU A 153 15.71 -7.63 8.70
N GLY A 154 16.95 -7.27 9.06
CA GLY A 154 17.77 -7.99 10.05
C GLY A 154 18.69 -9.09 9.49
N ALA A 155 18.73 -9.32 8.19
CA ALA A 155 19.63 -10.32 7.59
C ALA A 155 21.09 -9.82 7.51
N GLN A 156 22.03 -10.64 7.97
CA GLN A 156 23.47 -10.34 7.94
C GLN A 156 24.10 -10.71 6.59
N VAL A 157 23.67 -10.06 5.52
CA VAL A 157 24.14 -10.34 4.15
C VAL A 157 24.92 -9.17 3.55
N SER A 158 25.82 -9.47 2.62
CA SER A 158 26.59 -8.48 1.87
C SER A 158 26.36 -8.62 0.37
N ARG A 159 26.59 -7.54 -0.40
CA ARG A 159 26.45 -7.57 -1.86
C ARG A 159 27.32 -8.65 -2.50
N SER A 160 28.55 -8.82 -2.05
CA SER A 160 29.44 -9.86 -2.57
C SER A 160 29.03 -11.27 -2.16
N THR A 161 28.33 -11.43 -1.03
CA THR A 161 27.72 -12.71 -0.62
C THR A 161 26.56 -13.05 -1.54
N VAL A 162 25.62 -12.12 -1.72
CA VAL A 162 24.45 -12.33 -2.58
C VAL A 162 24.86 -12.53 -4.04
N GLN A 163 25.86 -11.78 -4.53
CA GLN A 163 26.41 -11.99 -5.88
C GLN A 163 26.96 -13.41 -6.05
N ARG A 164 27.71 -13.94 -5.07
CA ARG A 164 28.21 -15.32 -5.12
C ARG A 164 27.07 -16.35 -5.13
N TRP A 165 25.97 -16.10 -4.42
CA TRP A 165 24.80 -16.97 -4.45
C TRP A 165 24.14 -16.98 -5.83
N ILE A 166 24.02 -15.82 -6.47
CA ILE A 166 23.53 -15.71 -7.85
C ILE A 166 24.47 -16.44 -8.82
N ASP A 167 25.78 -16.19 -8.73
CA ASP A 167 26.78 -16.78 -9.63
C ASP A 167 26.83 -18.33 -9.51
N ARG A 168 26.45 -18.87 -8.35
CA ARG A 168 26.33 -20.31 -8.10
C ARG A 168 24.96 -20.89 -8.44
N GLY A 169 24.00 -20.06 -8.83
CA GLY A 169 22.62 -20.46 -9.11
C GLY A 169 21.80 -20.83 -7.87
N GLU A 170 22.26 -20.44 -6.68
CA GLU A 170 21.57 -20.71 -5.40
C GLU A 170 20.34 -19.80 -5.22
N ILE A 171 20.36 -18.61 -5.85
CA ILE A 171 19.24 -17.67 -5.87
C ILE A 171 18.86 -17.36 -7.32
N PRO A 172 17.58 -17.52 -7.71
CA PRO A 172 17.11 -17.13 -9.03
C PRO A 172 17.33 -15.65 -9.32
N SER A 173 17.80 -15.34 -10.54
CA SER A 173 17.92 -13.98 -11.04
C SER A 173 17.33 -13.86 -12.44
N GLU A 174 16.81 -12.68 -12.75
CA GLU A 174 16.26 -12.34 -14.07
C GLU A 174 17.05 -11.16 -14.66
N ILE A 175 17.28 -11.19 -15.97
CA ILE A 175 17.87 -10.06 -16.68
C ILE A 175 16.72 -9.22 -17.24
N ALA A 176 16.57 -8.01 -16.71
CA ALA A 176 15.58 -7.05 -17.19
C ALA A 176 15.90 -6.60 -18.63
N PRO A 177 14.92 -6.06 -19.38
CA PRO A 177 15.12 -5.58 -20.75
C PRO A 177 16.23 -4.52 -20.90
N ASP A 178 16.60 -3.84 -19.82
CA ASP A 178 17.67 -2.84 -19.75
C ASP A 178 19.05 -3.42 -19.37
N GLY A 179 19.16 -4.75 -19.25
CA GLY A 179 20.39 -5.46 -18.92
C GLY A 179 20.71 -5.54 -17.42
N ARG A 180 19.86 -5.00 -16.54
CA ARG A 180 20.04 -5.14 -15.08
C ARG A 180 19.67 -6.54 -14.60
N VAL A 181 20.43 -7.06 -13.64
CA VAL A 181 20.11 -8.31 -12.94
C VAL A 181 19.18 -8.00 -11.76
N LEU A 182 17.96 -8.54 -11.83
CA LEU A 182 16.93 -8.44 -10.81
C LEU A 182 16.86 -9.72 -9.99
N ILE A 183 16.67 -9.56 -8.68
CA ILE A 183 16.53 -10.68 -7.73
C ILE A 183 15.39 -10.40 -6.75
N SER A 184 14.80 -11.46 -6.22
CA SER A 184 13.72 -11.38 -5.24
C SER A 184 14.28 -11.22 -3.81
N LEU A 185 13.66 -10.34 -3.03
CA LEU A 185 13.95 -10.19 -1.60
C LEU A 185 13.64 -11.47 -0.81
N ALA A 186 12.54 -12.14 -1.12
CA ALA A 186 12.12 -13.36 -0.45
C ALA A 186 13.19 -14.46 -0.56
N ASN A 187 13.67 -14.71 -1.78
CA ASN A 187 14.72 -15.71 -2.03
C ASN A 187 16.02 -15.42 -1.27
N VAL A 188 16.40 -14.13 -1.15
CA VAL A 188 17.59 -13.73 -0.39
C VAL A 188 17.41 -13.94 1.11
N LEU A 189 16.25 -13.60 1.66
CA LEU A 189 15.95 -13.79 3.09
C LEU A 189 15.86 -15.27 3.46
N ASP A 190 15.20 -16.08 2.62
CA ASP A 190 15.05 -17.51 2.85
C ASP A 190 16.40 -18.22 2.81
N HIS A 191 17.25 -17.89 1.83
CA HIS A 191 18.60 -18.46 1.73
C HIS A 191 19.50 -18.02 2.89
N ALA A 192 19.40 -16.76 3.33
CA ALA A 192 20.14 -16.26 4.49
C ALA A 192 19.71 -16.97 5.78
N ARG A 193 18.40 -17.25 5.95
CA ARG A 193 17.86 -18.00 7.09
C ARG A 193 18.28 -19.47 7.05
N ALA A 194 18.26 -20.10 5.87
CA ALA A 194 18.71 -21.48 5.70
C ALA A 194 20.18 -21.65 6.08
N GLY A 195 21.06 -20.73 5.64
CA GLY A 195 22.49 -20.77 5.99
C GLY A 195 22.77 -20.59 7.49
N LEU A 196 21.95 -19.80 8.21
CA LEU A 196 22.05 -19.64 9.67
C LEU A 196 21.66 -20.91 10.44
N LEU A 197 20.71 -21.70 9.90
CA LEU A 197 20.28 -22.97 10.48
C LEU A 197 21.31 -24.08 10.27
N GLU A 198 22.08 -24.03 9.18
CA GLU A 198 23.18 -24.98 8.91
C GLU A 198 24.45 -24.65 9.72
N SER A 199 24.69 -23.38 10.06
CA SER A 199 25.82 -22.93 10.88
C SER A 199 25.56 -23.03 12.38
N GLY A 200 25.28 -24.24 12.90
CA GLY A 200 25.01 -24.52 14.31
C GLY A 200 26.02 -23.89 15.31
N PRO A 201 25.67 -23.79 16.61
CA PRO A 201 26.41 -22.99 17.57
C PRO A 201 27.87 -23.44 17.70
N PRO A 202 28.81 -22.51 17.99
CA PRO A 202 30.23 -22.83 18.08
C PRO A 202 30.46 -23.92 19.12
N ARG A 203 31.15 -25.00 18.72
CA ARG A 203 31.61 -26.03 19.65
C ARG A 203 32.46 -25.38 20.74
N ALA A 204 32.00 -25.46 21.97
CA ALA A 204 32.78 -25.09 23.14
C ALA A 204 34.07 -25.94 23.14
N VAL A 205 35.20 -25.28 22.95
CA VAL A 205 36.52 -25.89 23.11
C VAL A 205 36.70 -26.11 24.62
N SER A 206 36.82 -27.37 25.02
CA SER A 206 37.18 -27.79 26.38
C SER A 206 38.69 -27.72 26.59
#